data_AF-A0A4P5T232-F1
#
_entry.id   AF-A0A4P5T232-F1
#
_cell.length_a   1.000
_cell.length_b   1.000
_cell.length_c   1.000
_cell.angle_alpha   90.00
_cell.angle_beta   90.00
_cell.angle_gamma   90.00
#
_symmetry.space_group_name_H-M   'P 1'
#
loop_
_entity.id
_entity.type
_entity.pdbx_description
1 polymer ?
#
loop_
_entity_poly.entity_id
_entity_poly.type
_entity_poly.pdbx_seq_one_letter_code
_entity_poly.pdbx_strand_id
1 'polypeptide(L)' 'MFEKLNELSFVIGVFFIIISLILMAGYFLSPTLHYEINLYTGIGMMVFGIVMVKIKG' A
#
# COMPACT_ATOMS: atom_id res chain seq x y z
N MET A 1 -0.51 -11.23 -18.22
CA MET A 1 -0.79 -10.03 -17.40
C MET A 1 -2.27 -9.85 -17.09
N PHE A 2 -3.19 -10.23 -18.00
CA PHE A 2 -4.64 -10.21 -17.73
C PHE A 2 -5.13 -11.28 -16.73
N GLU A 3 -4.51 -12.45 -16.67
CA GLU A 3 -4.87 -13.49 -15.69
C GLU A 3 -4.49 -13.10 -14.24
N LYS A 4 -3.37 -12.39 -14.06
CA LYS A 4 -2.91 -11.89 -12.75
C LYS A 4 -3.81 -10.80 -12.17
N LEU A 5 -4.59 -10.08 -12.99
CA LEU A 5 -5.56 -9.11 -12.52
C LEU A 5 -6.80 -9.77 -11.90
N ASN A 6 -7.00 -11.07 -12.16
CA ASN A 6 -8.08 -11.86 -11.58
C ASN A 6 -7.63 -12.60 -10.29
N GLU A 7 -6.34 -12.55 -9.95
CA GLU A 7 -5.82 -13.07 -8.69
C GLU A 7 -6.15 -12.07 -7.58
N LEU A 8 -7.02 -12.50 -6.66
CA LEU A 8 -7.48 -11.68 -5.54
C LEU A 8 -6.30 -11.09 -4.73
N SER A 9 -5.23 -11.86 -4.55
CA SER A 9 -3.99 -11.43 -3.88
C SER A 9 -3.32 -10.24 -4.57
N PHE A 10 -3.31 -10.21 -5.89
CA PHE A 10 -2.72 -9.11 -6.66
C PHE A 10 -3.53 -7.83 -6.51
N VAL A 11 -4.86 -7.91 -6.65
CA VAL A 11 -5.75 -6.76 -6.49
C VAL A 11 -5.65 -6.18 -5.08
N ILE A 12 -5.65 -7.05 -4.07
CA ILE A 12 -5.44 -6.68 -2.67
C ILE A 12 -4.07 -6.00 -2.49
N GLY A 13 -3.01 -6.57 -3.05
CA GLY A 13 -1.66 -6.00 -2.95
C GLY A 13 -1.57 -4.59 -3.53
N VAL A 14 -2.14 -4.38 -4.72
CA VAL A 14 -2.18 -3.05 -5.36
C VAL A 14 -2.98 -2.05 -4.52
N PHE A 15 -4.12 -2.46 -3.95
CA PHE A 15 -4.91 -1.60 -3.07
C PHE A 15 -4.09 -1.12 -1.86
N PHE A 16 -3.38 -2.03 -1.20
CA PHE A 16 -2.54 -1.67 -0.05
C PHE A 16 -1.36 -0.77 -0.43
N ILE A 17 -0.76 -0.95 -1.60
CA ILE A 17 0.27 -0.04 -2.12
C ILE A 17 -0.30 1.37 -2.31
N ILE A 18 -1.49 1.52 -2.90
CA ILE A 18 -2.12 2.83 -3.10
C ILE A 18 -2.40 3.52 -1.75
N ILE A 19 -2.96 2.79 -0.79
CA ILE A 19 -3.21 3.32 0.57
C ILE A 19 -1.90 3.76 1.24
N SER A 20 -0.82 2.98 1.09
CA SER A 20 0.48 3.35 1.64
C SER A 20 1.01 4.66 1.08
N LEU A 21 0.86 4.87 -0.23
CA LEU A 21 1.27 6.09 -0.90
C LEU A 21 0.45 7.29 -0.41
N ILE A 22 -0.85 7.12 -0.20
CA ILE A 22 -1.71 8.18 0.35
C ILE A 22 -1.29 8.54 1.79
N LEU A 23 -1.02 7.54 2.64
CA LEU A 23 -0.59 7.78 4.03
C LEU A 23 0.77 8.47 4.11
N MET A 24 1.74 8.02 3.31
CA MET A 24 3.07 8.63 3.26
C MET A 24 3.02 10.02 2.63
N ALA A 25 2.31 10.20 1.51
CA ALA A 25 2.12 11.51 0.90
C ALA A 25 1.37 12.47 1.84
N GLY A 26 0.35 11.98 2.56
CA GLY A 26 -0.37 12.73 3.58
C GLY A 26 0.52 13.21 4.71
N TYR A 27 1.46 12.38 5.17
CA TYR A 27 2.45 12.76 6.18
C TYR A 27 3.33 13.94 5.74
N PHE A 28 3.75 13.97 4.47
CA PHE A 28 4.61 15.05 3.95
C PHE A 28 3.86 16.30 3.47
N LEU A 29 2.65 16.14 2.94
CA LEU A 29 1.92 17.21 2.24
C LEU A 29 0.81 17.86 3.08
N SER A 30 0.34 17.19 4.13
CA SER A 30 -0.78 17.70 4.94
C SER A 30 -0.39 17.83 6.41
N PRO A 31 -0.51 19.03 7.01
CA PRO A 31 -0.30 19.24 8.44
C PRO A 31 -1.26 18.40 9.30
N THR A 32 -2.46 18.09 8.78
CA THR A 32 -3.46 17.29 9.49
C THR A 32 -3.19 15.79 9.42
N LEU A 33 -2.29 15.34 8.55
CA LEU A 33 -1.87 13.93 8.45
C LEU A 33 -0.40 13.74 8.86
N HIS A 34 0.26 14.77 9.40
CA HIS A 34 1.64 14.72 9.90
C HIS A 34 1.73 14.00 11.26
N TYR A 35 1.23 12.78 11.32
CA TYR A 35 1.36 11.90 12.48
C TYR A 35 2.33 10.78 12.13
N GLU A 36 3.27 10.49 13.04
CA GLU A 36 4.22 9.40 12.86
C GLU A 36 3.52 8.06 12.61
N ILE A 37 2.32 7.86 13.18
CA ILE A 37 1.50 6.68 12.93
C ILE A 37 1.13 6.51 11.45
N ASN A 38 0.93 7.61 10.70
CA ASN A 38 0.63 7.55 9.27
C ASN A 38 1.87 7.10 8.48
N LEU A 39 3.06 7.56 8.89
CA LEU A 39 4.31 7.14 8.28
C LEU A 39 4.58 5.65 8.54
N TYR A 40 4.51 5.20 9.81
CA TYR A 40 4.75 3.80 10.17
C TYR A 40 3.71 2.85 9.55
N THR A 41 2.43 3.23 9.59
CA THR A 41 1.36 2.45 8.96
C THR A 41 1.53 2.43 7.45
N GLY A 42 1.87 3.56 6.83
CA GLY A 42 2.18 3.64 5.41
C GLY A 42 3.30 2.68 5.01
N ILE A 43 4.44 2.70 5.71
CA ILE A 43 5.56 1.79 5.46
C ILE A 43 5.14 0.32 5.61
N GLY A 44 4.41 -0.01 6.69
CA GLY A 44 3.91 -1.38 6.91
C GLY A 44 2.98 -1.86 5.79
N MET A 45 2.04 -1.01 5.38
CA MET A 45 1.11 -1.28 4.28
C MET A 45 1.84 -1.41 2.95
N MET A 46 2.92 -0.65 2.73
CA MET A 46 3.72 -0.74 1.52
C MET A 46 4.47 -2.08 1.43
N VAL A 47 5.09 -2.50 2.53
CA VAL A 47 5.76 -3.81 2.61
C VAL A 47 4.75 -4.93 2.38
N PHE A 48 3.59 -4.87 3.06
CA PHE A 48 2.52 -5.85 2.87
C PHE A 48 2.03 -5.90 1.43
N GLY A 49 1.73 -4.76 0.83
CA GLY A 49 1.25 -4.69 -0.55
C GLY A 49 2.26 -5.23 -1.56
N ILE A 50 3.55 -4.93 -1.38
CA ILE A 50 4.64 -5.49 -2.22
C ILE A 50 4.72 -7.02 -2.08
N VAL A 51 4.62 -7.53 -0.85
CA VAL A 51 4.60 -8.98 -0.58
C VAL A 51 3.42 -9.63 -1.30
N MET A 52 2.22 -9.06 -1.18
CA MET A 52 1.02 -9.59 -1.82
C MET A 52 1.10 -9.59 -3.36
N VAL A 53 1.71 -8.57 -3.96
CA VAL A 53 1.96 -8.53 -5.41
C VAL A 53 3.01 -9.57 -5.86
N LYS A 54 3.98 -9.88 -5.00
CA LYS A 54 5.05 -10.85 -5.28
C LYS A 54 4.66 -12.29 -4.99
N ILE A 55 3.70 -12.52 -4.09
CA ILE A 55 3.10 -13.84 -3.87
C ILE A 55 2.34 -14.22 -5.14
N LYS A 56 2.92 -15.14 -5.90
CA LYS A 56 2.19 -15.89 -6.93
C LYS A 56 1.40 -16.97 -6.22
N GLY A 57 0.08 -16.92 -6.34
CA GLY A 57 -0.78 -18.09 -6.11
C GLY A 57 -0.57 -19.13 -7.20
#